data_AF-A0A2H1WMN0-F1
#
_entry.id   AF-A0A2H1WMN0-F1
#
_cell.length_a   1.000
_cell.length_b   1.000
_cell.length_c   1.000
_cell.angle_alpha   90.00
_cell.angle_beta   90.00
_cell.angle_gamma   90.00
#
_symmetry.space_group_name_H-M   'P 1'
#
loop_
_entity.id
_entity.type
_entity.pdbx_description
1 polymer ?
#
loop_
_entity_poly.entity_id
_entity_poly.type
_entity_poly.pdbx_seq_one_letter_code
_entity_poly.pdbx_strand_id
1 'polypeptide(L)'
;MRIEKNKQRIVAAATAEENLETRPTGRLNPPTEPEAFQTWLNETRSKYRELVARREARRARRAAMVKRRTAAAAERMRVISRLAAAGDDFGNQDSDWDAYKSISREADSDSEADGERLMELEEALREYEPPPANSSQHHQLHLAIEPLRAPELMFQPSMMGNLEAGLAETMEYVFKHFSPEDQLLLANNVFLTGGSSQFPGLKERLERELLEMRPFQSTHKVVVAKNPSLDAWYGARDFAGSNEFENWCISKEDYYEMGGEYLKEHYASNKYYKSPAPIVDNTLAPSIDANVVKEEIVVDC
;
A
#
# COMPACT_ATOMS: atom_id res chain seq x y z
N MET A 1 -34.60 48.76 29.36
CA MET A 1 -33.13 48.97 29.37
C MET A 1 -32.34 47.82 28.71
N ARG A 2 -32.68 46.54 28.94
CA ARG A 2 -31.95 45.39 28.37
C ARG A 2 -32.28 45.09 26.90
N ILE A 3 -33.55 45.32 26.51
CA ILE A 3 -34.03 45.17 25.13
C ILE A 3 -33.41 46.22 24.20
N GLU A 4 -33.32 47.47 24.66
CA GLU A 4 -32.68 48.56 23.91
C GLU A 4 -31.18 48.31 23.67
N LYS A 5 -30.48 47.78 24.69
CA LYS A 5 -29.08 47.35 24.55
C LYS A 5 -28.91 46.19 23.57
N ASN A 6 -29.87 45.26 23.49
CA ASN A 6 -29.82 44.16 22.51
C ASN A 6 -30.12 44.66 21.09
N LYS A 7 -31.08 45.57 20.91
CA LYS A 7 -31.32 46.21 19.61
C LYS A 7 -30.10 46.99 19.13
N GLN A 8 -29.43 47.73 20.02
CA GLN A 8 -28.20 48.44 19.68
C GLN A 8 -27.04 47.50 19.33
N ARG A 9 -26.93 46.33 19.96
CA ARG A 9 -25.92 45.32 19.60
C ARG A 9 -26.22 44.64 18.27
N ILE A 10 -27.49 44.41 17.95
CA ILE A 10 -27.91 43.85 16.65
C ILE A 10 -27.65 44.86 15.53
N VAL A 11 -27.97 46.13 15.75
CA VAL A 11 -27.69 47.20 14.78
C VAL A 11 -26.18 47.43 14.60
N ALA A 12 -25.39 47.37 15.68
CA ALA A 12 -23.92 47.46 15.62
C ALA A 12 -23.28 46.25 14.92
N ALA A 13 -23.85 45.05 15.06
CA ALA A 13 -23.43 43.86 14.32
C ALA A 13 -23.78 43.97 12.83
N ALA A 14 -24.97 44.49 12.50
CA ALA A 14 -25.39 44.71 11.12
C ALA A 14 -24.59 45.81 10.40
N THR A 15 -24.17 46.87 11.11
CA THR A 15 -23.26 47.90 10.55
C THR A 15 -21.81 47.43 10.47
N ALA A 16 -21.39 46.45 11.28
CA ALA A 16 -20.09 45.80 11.14
C ALA A 16 -20.04 44.86 9.91
N GLU A 17 -21.17 44.26 9.52
CA GLU A 17 -21.30 43.49 8.28
C GLU A 17 -21.26 44.37 7.01
N GLU A 18 -21.59 45.66 7.10
CA GLU A 18 -21.55 46.59 5.95
C GLU A 18 -20.12 47.06 5.60
N ASN A 19 -19.15 46.91 6.51
CA ASN A 19 -17.71 47.12 6.27
C ASN A 19 -17.00 45.85 5.77
N LEU A 20 -17.68 45.04 4.95
CA LEU A 20 -17.05 43.97 4.18
C LEU A 20 -16.07 44.60 3.17
N GLU A 21 -14.79 44.62 3.52
CA GLU A 21 -13.71 44.80 2.55
C GLU A 21 -13.99 43.90 1.34
N THR A 22 -14.09 44.52 0.17
CA THR A 22 -14.32 43.83 -1.10
C THR A 22 -13.30 42.71 -1.28
N ARG A 23 -13.80 41.48 -1.37
CA ARG A 23 -13.06 40.22 -1.50
C ARG A 23 -12.09 40.29 -2.70
N PRO A 24 -10.77 40.30 -2.53
CA PRO A 24 -9.85 40.13 -3.64
C PRO A 24 -9.84 38.64 -4.02
N THR A 25 -10.70 38.26 -4.97
CA THR A 25 -10.59 36.96 -5.64
C THR A 25 -9.40 37.03 -6.59
N GLY A 26 -8.20 36.72 -6.09
CA GLY A 26 -7.00 36.69 -6.89
C GLY A 26 -5.91 35.88 -6.20
N ARG A 27 -5.21 35.04 -6.96
CA ARG A 27 -3.99 34.36 -6.52
C ARG A 27 -3.07 35.38 -5.84
N LEU A 28 -2.54 35.02 -4.67
CA LEU A 28 -1.58 35.83 -3.94
C LEU A 28 -0.28 35.91 -4.77
N ASN A 29 -0.12 37.00 -5.52
CA ASN A 29 1.09 37.24 -6.29
C ASN A 29 2.16 37.86 -5.38
N PRO A 30 3.35 37.24 -5.24
CA PRO A 30 4.39 37.77 -4.40
C PRO A 30 5.03 39.06 -4.98
N PRO A 31 5.60 39.93 -4.13
CA PRO A 31 6.45 41.04 -4.57
C PRO A 31 7.66 40.57 -5.37
N THR A 32 8.07 41.34 -6.39
CA THR A 32 9.23 41.01 -7.26
C THR A 32 10.57 41.31 -6.60
N GLU A 33 10.61 42.13 -5.54
CA GLU A 33 11.83 42.49 -4.83
C GLU A 33 12.25 41.42 -3.80
N PRO A 34 13.54 41.02 -3.71
CA PRO A 34 13.98 39.91 -2.85
C PRO A 34 13.71 40.09 -1.34
N GLU A 35 13.91 41.30 -0.79
CA GLU A 35 13.68 41.57 0.64
C GLU A 35 12.19 41.64 0.99
N ALA A 36 11.39 42.23 0.09
CA ALA A 36 9.94 42.26 0.20
C ALA A 36 9.34 40.84 0.09
N PHE A 37 9.90 39.99 -0.77
CA PHE A 37 9.49 38.60 -0.92
C PHE A 37 9.70 37.77 0.35
N GLN A 38 10.87 37.90 1.00
CA GLN A 38 11.14 37.19 2.27
C GLN A 38 10.23 37.66 3.41
N THR A 39 9.94 38.96 3.45
CA THR A 39 9.00 39.52 4.42
C THR A 39 7.60 38.97 4.19
N TRP A 40 7.13 38.98 2.93
CA TRP A 40 5.84 38.42 2.52
C TRP A 40 5.73 36.92 2.84
N LEU A 41 6.78 36.11 2.60
CA LEU A 41 6.79 34.68 2.94
C LEU A 41 6.64 34.46 4.45
N ASN A 42 7.36 35.23 5.27
CA ASN A 42 7.30 35.12 6.73
C ASN A 42 5.92 35.54 7.28
N GLU A 43 5.32 36.58 6.70
CA GLU A 43 3.95 36.99 7.01
C GLU A 43 2.94 35.91 6.62
N THR A 44 3.08 35.33 5.44
CA THR A 44 2.23 34.23 4.94
C THR A 44 2.32 33.01 5.86
N ARG A 45 3.54 32.64 6.29
CA ARG A 45 3.77 31.58 7.30
C ARG A 45 3.11 31.91 8.65
N SER A 46 3.18 33.17 9.09
CA SER A 46 2.55 33.60 10.34
C SER A 46 1.03 33.50 10.26
N LYS A 47 0.44 34.01 9.17
CA LYS A 47 -1.00 33.93 8.90
C LYS A 47 -1.48 32.48 8.83
N TYR A 48 -0.74 31.60 8.15
CA TYR A 48 -1.06 30.17 8.09
C TYR A 48 -1.05 29.52 9.48
N ARG A 49 0.03 29.73 10.27
CA ARG A 49 0.16 29.15 11.61
C ARG A 49 -0.93 29.65 12.57
N GLU A 50 -1.25 30.95 12.51
CA GLU A 50 -2.32 31.53 13.32
C GLU A 50 -3.68 30.94 12.96
N LEU A 51 -3.97 30.77 11.67
CA LEU A 51 -5.23 30.21 11.19
C LEU A 51 -5.39 28.73 11.58
N VAL A 52 -4.32 27.93 11.45
CA VAL A 52 -4.27 26.54 11.92
C VAL A 52 -4.49 26.45 13.42
N ALA A 53 -3.76 27.25 14.21
CA ALA A 53 -3.90 27.27 15.68
C ALA A 53 -5.32 27.69 16.10
N ARG A 54 -5.92 28.68 15.42
CA ARG A 54 -7.30 29.11 15.65
C ARG A 54 -8.30 27.98 15.33
N ARG A 55 -8.07 27.21 14.26
CA ARG A 55 -8.90 26.05 13.89
C ARG A 55 -8.76 24.90 14.89
N GLU A 56 -7.54 24.60 15.33
CA GLU A 56 -7.28 23.59 16.37
C GLU A 56 -7.90 23.98 17.71
N ALA A 57 -7.76 25.25 18.13
CA ALA A 57 -8.41 25.76 19.34
C ALA A 57 -9.94 25.70 19.25
N ARG A 58 -10.52 25.95 18.07
CA ARG A 58 -11.97 25.75 17.82
C ARG A 58 -12.34 24.27 17.90
N ARG A 59 -11.58 23.37 17.27
CA ARG A 59 -11.79 21.92 17.31
C ARG A 59 -11.71 21.38 18.74
N ALA A 60 -10.74 21.84 19.52
CA ALA A 60 -10.56 21.49 20.92
C ALA A 60 -11.70 22.01 21.80
N ARG A 61 -12.16 23.26 21.57
CA ARG A 61 -13.35 23.83 22.25
C ARG A 61 -14.62 23.03 21.94
N ARG A 62 -14.86 22.67 20.67
CA ARG A 62 -15.98 21.80 20.26
C ARG A 62 -15.89 20.43 20.93
N ALA A 63 -14.71 19.79 20.88
CA ALA A 63 -14.50 18.49 21.52
C ALA A 63 -14.69 18.54 23.05
N ALA A 64 -14.29 19.63 23.71
CA ALA A 64 -14.52 19.86 25.13
C ALA A 64 -16.00 20.07 25.46
N MET A 65 -16.75 20.75 24.57
CA MET A 65 -18.20 20.92 24.71
C MET A 65 -18.99 19.62 24.47
N VAL A 66 -18.45 18.63 23.75
CA VAL A 66 -19.14 17.33 23.57
C VAL A 66 -18.91 16.38 24.75
N LYS A 67 -17.83 16.56 25.54
CA LYS A 67 -17.53 15.72 26.70
C LYS A 67 -18.55 15.93 27.84
N ARG A 68 -19.21 14.85 28.26
CA ARG A 68 -20.31 14.83 29.28
C ARG A 68 -19.95 15.37 30.69
N ARG A 69 -18.67 15.50 31.04
CA ARG A 69 -18.20 15.86 32.41
C ARG A 69 -17.44 17.18 32.46
N THR A 70 -17.77 18.15 31.61
CA THR A 70 -17.15 19.49 31.63
C THR A 70 -18.05 20.51 32.34
N ALA A 71 -17.47 21.58 32.91
CA ALA A 71 -18.23 22.64 33.58
C ALA A 71 -19.30 23.26 32.65
N ALA A 72 -19.01 23.37 31.35
CA ALA A 72 -19.96 23.81 30.34
C ALA A 72 -21.09 22.80 30.08
N ALA A 73 -20.83 21.48 30.20
CA ALA A 73 -21.88 20.46 30.16
C ALA A 73 -22.74 20.47 31.43
N ALA A 74 -22.13 20.71 32.60
CA ALA A 74 -22.84 20.87 33.87
C ALA A 74 -23.73 22.13 33.87
N GLU A 75 -23.25 23.26 33.34
CA GLU A 75 -24.05 24.48 33.24
C GLU A 75 -25.18 24.33 32.20
N ARG A 76 -24.92 23.65 31.06
CA ARG A 76 -25.99 23.26 30.12
C ARG A 76 -27.04 22.38 30.79
N MET A 77 -26.64 21.34 31.52
CA MET A 77 -27.56 20.50 32.27
C MET A 77 -28.32 21.30 33.33
N ARG A 78 -27.65 22.20 34.06
CA ARG A 78 -28.29 23.06 35.08
C ARG A 78 -29.34 23.99 34.47
N VAL A 79 -29.06 24.59 33.32
CA VAL A 79 -30.00 25.42 32.58
C VAL A 79 -31.18 24.58 32.07
N ILE A 80 -30.92 23.43 31.45
CA ILE A 80 -31.97 22.49 30.99
C ILE A 80 -32.86 22.02 32.15
N SER A 81 -32.27 21.62 33.28
CA SER A 81 -33.01 21.19 34.47
C SER A 81 -33.83 22.31 35.11
N ARG A 82 -33.33 23.55 35.07
CA ARG A 82 -34.05 24.72 35.59
C ARG A 82 -35.23 25.12 34.69
N LEU A 83 -35.08 24.99 33.38
CA LEU A 83 -36.18 25.19 32.42
C LEU A 83 -37.23 24.06 32.54
N ALA A 84 -36.81 22.80 32.64
CA ALA A 84 -37.73 21.67 32.82
C ALA A 84 -38.52 21.72 34.14
N ALA A 85 -37.94 22.28 35.21
CA ALA A 85 -38.62 22.45 36.51
C ALA A 85 -39.64 23.60 36.54
N ALA A 86 -39.67 24.48 35.54
CA ALA A 86 -40.62 25.59 35.45
C ALA A 86 -42.03 25.16 34.99
N GLY A 87 -42.24 23.86 34.68
CA GLY A 87 -43.55 23.28 34.43
C GLY A 87 -44.22 23.69 33.11
N ASP A 88 -43.47 24.31 32.20
CA ASP A 88 -43.93 24.60 30.84
C ASP A 88 -43.55 23.45 29.90
N ASP A 89 -44.37 23.24 28.88
CA ASP A 89 -44.34 22.14 27.90
C ASP A 89 -43.14 22.34 26.95
N PHE A 90 -41.94 22.14 27.50
CA PHE A 90 -40.65 22.47 26.91
C PHE A 90 -40.49 21.81 25.53
N GLY A 91 -40.37 22.64 24.49
CA GLY A 91 -40.29 22.20 23.08
C GLY A 91 -41.44 22.65 22.18
N ASN A 92 -42.52 23.22 22.74
CA ASN A 92 -43.65 23.77 21.96
C ASN A 92 -43.49 25.25 21.56
N GLN A 93 -42.53 26.00 22.13
CA GLN A 93 -42.24 27.39 21.76
C GLN A 93 -40.90 27.50 21.01
N ASP A 94 -40.90 28.19 19.87
CA ASP A 94 -39.70 28.40 19.04
C ASP A 94 -38.53 29.07 19.80
N SER A 95 -38.83 29.84 20.85
CA SER A 95 -37.84 30.46 21.72
C SER A 95 -36.99 29.47 22.53
N ASP A 96 -37.49 28.25 22.77
CA ASP A 96 -36.74 27.21 23.48
C ASP A 96 -35.61 26.65 22.60
N TRP A 97 -35.82 26.65 21.28
CA TRP A 97 -34.79 26.30 20.30
C TRP A 97 -33.73 27.39 20.13
N ASP A 98 -34.04 28.65 20.43
CA ASP A 98 -33.08 29.75 20.42
C ASP A 98 -32.06 29.65 21.55
N ALA A 99 -32.42 29.07 22.70
CA ALA A 99 -31.48 28.76 23.77
C ALA A 99 -30.45 27.70 23.34
N TYR A 100 -30.86 26.69 22.58
CA TYR A 100 -29.95 25.70 22.00
C TYR A 100 -29.12 26.27 20.84
N LYS A 101 -29.73 27.05 19.94
CA LYS A 101 -29.04 27.67 18.80
C LYS A 101 -28.05 28.74 19.25
N SER A 102 -28.32 29.52 20.30
CA SER A 102 -27.36 30.52 20.80
C SER A 102 -26.12 29.88 21.41
N ILE A 103 -26.25 28.70 22.03
CA ILE A 103 -25.12 27.93 22.56
C ILE A 103 -24.33 27.23 21.43
N SER A 104 -24.98 26.89 20.31
CA SER A 104 -24.33 26.19 19.18
C SER A 104 -23.82 27.12 18.06
N ARG A 105 -24.43 28.30 17.85
CA ARG A 105 -24.04 29.27 16.80
C ARG A 105 -22.66 29.89 17.05
N GLU A 106 -22.25 30.05 18.30
CA GLU A 106 -20.88 30.51 18.63
C GLU A 106 -19.80 29.52 18.12
N ALA A 107 -20.17 28.29 17.76
CA ALA A 107 -19.24 27.30 17.24
C ALA A 107 -19.06 27.35 15.71
N ASP A 108 -20.08 27.72 14.93
CA ASP A 108 -20.17 27.37 13.48
C ASP A 108 -20.08 28.52 12.47
N SER A 109 -20.17 29.80 12.87
CA SER A 109 -20.38 30.90 11.91
C SER A 109 -19.18 31.24 10.98
N ASP A 110 -17.95 30.81 11.28
CA ASP A 110 -16.72 31.20 10.55
C ASP A 110 -15.96 29.99 9.95
N SER A 111 -16.67 28.92 9.55
CA SER A 111 -15.98 27.70 9.08
C SER A 111 -15.56 27.74 7.61
N GLU A 112 -16.32 28.39 6.74
CA GLU A 112 -16.09 28.32 5.28
C GLU A 112 -15.04 29.34 4.83
N ALA A 113 -15.18 30.62 5.22
CA ALA A 113 -14.21 31.67 4.87
C ALA A 113 -12.80 31.41 5.43
N ASP A 114 -12.71 30.80 6.62
CA ASP A 114 -11.43 30.37 7.19
C ASP A 114 -10.84 29.15 6.47
N GLY A 115 -11.68 28.29 5.90
CA GLY A 115 -11.26 27.15 5.09
C GLY A 115 -10.67 27.60 3.75
N GLU A 116 -11.33 28.54 3.08
CA GLU A 116 -10.85 29.13 1.83
C GLU A 116 -9.52 29.87 2.01
N ARG A 117 -9.41 30.74 3.02
CA ARG A 117 -8.16 31.43 3.35
C ARG A 117 -7.02 30.47 3.69
N LEU A 118 -7.32 29.33 4.32
CA LEU A 118 -6.32 28.31 4.62
C LEU A 118 -5.78 27.68 3.33
N MET A 119 -6.68 27.34 2.39
CA MET A 119 -6.29 26.77 1.10
C MET A 119 -5.45 27.76 0.28
N GLU A 120 -5.82 29.04 0.25
CA GLU A 120 -5.05 30.09 -0.44
C GLU A 120 -3.64 30.25 0.14
N LEU A 121 -3.52 30.28 1.48
CA LEU A 121 -2.22 30.37 2.15
C LEU A 121 -1.39 29.09 1.96
N GLU A 122 -2.02 27.92 1.94
CA GLU A 122 -1.35 26.63 1.70
C GLU A 122 -0.83 26.51 0.26
N GLU A 123 -1.61 26.96 -0.72
CA GLU A 123 -1.18 27.01 -2.14
C GLU A 123 0.00 27.98 -2.32
N ALA A 124 -0.07 29.16 -1.71
CA ALA A 124 1.01 30.15 -1.75
C ALA A 124 2.31 29.63 -1.08
N LEU A 125 2.21 28.96 0.07
CA LEU A 125 3.38 28.35 0.70
C LEU A 125 3.94 27.22 -0.15
N ARG A 126 3.10 26.37 -0.75
CA ARG A 126 3.57 25.27 -1.60
C ARG A 126 4.33 25.72 -2.85
N GLU A 127 3.91 26.83 -3.47
CA GLU A 127 4.51 27.35 -4.71
C GLU A 127 5.80 28.15 -4.44
N TYR A 128 5.84 28.93 -3.36
CA TYR A 128 6.90 29.92 -3.14
C TYR A 128 7.84 29.61 -1.97
N GLU A 129 7.56 28.59 -1.15
CA GLU A 129 8.47 28.18 -0.08
C GLU A 129 9.67 27.42 -0.67
N PRO A 130 10.91 27.90 -0.45
CA PRO A 130 12.08 27.12 -0.82
C PRO A 130 12.06 25.80 -0.05
N PRO A 131 12.38 24.66 -0.70
CA PRO A 131 12.39 23.38 -0.01
C PRO A 131 13.29 23.48 1.22
N PRO A 132 12.86 22.97 2.38
CA PRO A 132 13.69 23.03 3.58
C PRO A 132 15.06 22.40 3.28
N ALA A 133 16.12 22.90 3.92
CA ALA A 133 17.47 22.38 3.75
C ALA A 133 17.59 20.85 3.98
N ASN A 134 16.59 20.24 4.62
CA ASN A 134 16.37 18.80 4.70
C ASN A 134 15.56 18.27 3.49
N SER A 135 16.01 18.54 2.27
CA SER A 135 15.41 18.02 1.03
C SER A 135 15.37 16.48 0.97
N SER A 136 16.12 15.81 1.85
CA SER A 136 16.09 14.36 2.08
C SER A 136 14.75 13.82 2.61
N GLN A 137 13.86 14.68 3.13
CA GLN A 137 12.53 14.25 3.58
C GLN A 137 11.55 14.04 2.42
N HIS A 138 11.75 14.71 1.28
CA HIS A 138 10.88 14.57 0.11
C HIS A 138 11.15 13.30 -0.72
N HIS A 139 12.26 12.61 -0.45
CA HIS A 139 12.67 11.37 -1.14
C HIS A 139 12.68 10.16 -0.19
N GLN A 140 11.64 10.03 0.63
CA GLN A 140 11.47 8.88 1.53
C GLN A 140 10.26 8.04 1.09
N LEU A 141 10.46 6.73 1.01
CA LEU A 141 9.38 5.77 0.80
C LEU A 141 9.06 5.09 2.14
N HIS A 142 7.89 5.39 2.69
CA HIS A 142 7.41 4.73 3.90
C HIS A 142 6.84 3.37 3.54
N LEU A 143 7.42 2.32 4.13
CA LEU A 143 6.89 0.96 4.07
C LEU A 143 6.21 0.65 5.42
N ALA A 144 4.95 0.25 5.36
CA ALA A 144 4.16 -0.21 6.49
C ALA A 144 3.95 -1.73 6.42
N ILE A 145 3.02 -2.17 5.55
CA ILE A 145 2.57 -3.56 5.49
C ILE A 145 3.15 -4.33 4.30
N GLU A 146 3.78 -3.63 3.37
CA GLU A 146 4.34 -4.17 2.13
C GLU A 146 5.35 -5.30 2.38
N PRO A 147 6.27 -5.22 3.38
CA PRO A 147 7.22 -6.29 3.66
C PRO A 147 6.57 -7.59 4.14
N LEU A 148 5.34 -7.51 4.68
CA LEU A 148 4.56 -8.67 5.11
C LEU A 148 3.66 -9.18 3.99
N ARG A 149 3.04 -8.27 3.23
CA ARG A 149 2.12 -8.62 2.14
C ARG A 149 2.84 -9.25 0.95
N ALA A 150 4.03 -8.76 0.60
CA ALA A 150 4.77 -9.27 -0.55
C ALA A 150 5.10 -10.78 -0.45
N PRO A 151 5.69 -11.29 0.65
CA PRO A 151 5.94 -12.73 0.79
C PRO A 151 4.67 -13.57 1.01
N GLU A 152 3.59 -12.98 1.56
CA GLU A 152 2.31 -13.70 1.72
C GLU A 152 1.71 -14.14 0.39
N LEU A 153 2.08 -13.48 -0.71
CA LEU A 153 1.64 -13.87 -2.07
C LEU A 153 2.05 -15.28 -2.47
N MET A 154 3.10 -15.85 -1.87
CA MET A 154 3.47 -17.25 -2.10
C MET A 154 2.44 -18.22 -1.48
N PHE A 155 1.72 -17.79 -0.46
CA PHE A 155 0.70 -18.59 0.24
C PHE A 155 -0.71 -18.20 -0.18
N GLN A 156 -0.93 -16.94 -0.55
CA GLN A 156 -2.21 -16.39 -0.98
C GLN A 156 -2.06 -15.58 -2.28
N PRO A 157 -1.86 -16.23 -3.44
CA PRO A 157 -1.72 -15.56 -4.74
C PRO A 157 -2.96 -14.72 -5.12
N SER A 158 -4.13 -15.10 -4.60
CA SER A 158 -5.42 -14.43 -4.83
C SER A 158 -5.44 -12.96 -4.42
N MET A 159 -4.55 -12.53 -3.51
CA MET A 159 -4.40 -11.12 -3.12
C MET A 159 -4.00 -10.20 -4.29
N MET A 160 -3.39 -10.75 -5.35
CA MET A 160 -3.06 -10.04 -6.60
C MET A 160 -4.00 -10.39 -7.76
N GLY A 161 -5.06 -11.17 -7.50
CA GLY A 161 -5.95 -11.68 -8.54
C GLY A 161 -5.39 -12.88 -9.32
N ASN A 162 -4.31 -13.52 -8.84
CA ASN A 162 -3.88 -14.81 -9.38
C ASN A 162 -4.75 -15.93 -8.77
N LEU A 163 -5.33 -16.78 -9.62
CA LEU A 163 -6.20 -17.90 -9.21
C LEU A 163 -5.42 -19.21 -8.99
N GLU A 164 -4.10 -19.19 -9.12
CA GLU A 164 -3.24 -20.32 -8.80
C GLU A 164 -3.24 -20.62 -7.29
N ALA A 165 -2.97 -21.88 -6.97
CA ALA A 165 -2.89 -22.36 -5.60
C ALA A 165 -1.66 -21.79 -4.89
N GLY A 166 -1.81 -21.53 -3.59
CA GLY A 166 -0.67 -21.17 -2.74
C GLY A 166 0.30 -22.33 -2.54
N LEU A 167 1.48 -22.04 -1.97
CA LEU A 167 2.50 -23.05 -1.68
C LEU A 167 1.98 -24.17 -0.78
N ALA A 168 1.23 -23.83 0.27
CA ALA A 168 0.66 -24.82 1.20
C ALA A 168 -0.37 -25.73 0.53
N GLU A 169 -1.30 -25.15 -0.23
CA GLU A 169 -2.32 -25.89 -1.00
C GLU A 169 -1.68 -26.80 -2.05
N THR A 170 -0.62 -26.30 -2.72
CA THR A 170 0.15 -27.06 -3.71
C THR A 170 0.84 -28.27 -3.06
N MET A 171 1.44 -28.09 -1.88
CA MET A 171 2.04 -29.19 -1.12
C MET A 171 1.00 -30.23 -0.71
N GLU A 172 -0.16 -29.79 -0.22
CA GLU A 172 -1.26 -30.70 0.14
C GLU A 172 -1.77 -31.48 -1.08
N TYR A 173 -1.93 -30.80 -2.21
CA TYR A 173 -2.31 -31.43 -3.47
C TYR A 173 -1.29 -32.50 -3.91
N VAL A 174 0.00 -32.19 -3.82
CA VAL A 174 1.06 -33.17 -4.13
C VAL A 174 0.97 -34.38 -3.18
N PHE A 175 0.84 -34.17 -1.87
CA PHE A 175 0.73 -35.28 -0.91
C PHE A 175 -0.45 -36.21 -1.18
N LYS A 176 -1.59 -35.68 -1.66
CA LYS A 176 -2.77 -36.50 -2.01
C LYS A 176 -2.49 -37.57 -3.08
N HIS A 177 -1.42 -37.43 -3.86
CA HIS A 177 -1.04 -38.41 -4.89
C HIS A 177 -0.16 -39.56 -4.35
N PHE A 178 0.25 -39.50 -3.08
CA PHE A 178 1.15 -40.47 -2.47
C PHE A 178 0.44 -41.31 -1.41
N SER A 179 0.98 -42.50 -1.12
CA SER A 179 0.50 -43.34 -0.03
C SER A 179 0.73 -42.67 1.34
N PRO A 180 -0.02 -43.02 2.40
CA PRO A 180 0.19 -42.43 3.72
C PRO A 180 1.63 -42.57 4.25
N GLU A 181 2.30 -43.68 3.91
CA GLU A 181 3.69 -43.96 4.27
C GLU A 181 4.65 -43.00 3.54
N ASP A 182 4.50 -42.86 2.22
CA ASP A 182 5.31 -41.95 1.42
C ASP A 182 5.10 -40.49 1.82
N GLN A 183 3.86 -40.10 2.14
CA GLN A 183 3.58 -38.75 2.62
C GLN A 183 4.33 -38.43 3.91
N LEU A 184 4.48 -39.40 4.82
CA LEU A 184 5.27 -39.22 6.06
C LEU A 184 6.76 -39.07 5.72
N LEU A 185 7.28 -39.89 4.80
CA LEU A 185 8.67 -39.79 4.36
C LEU A 185 8.96 -38.42 3.72
N LEU A 186 8.09 -37.95 2.84
CA LEU A 186 8.22 -36.66 2.18
C LEU A 186 8.15 -35.50 3.19
N ALA A 187 7.20 -35.52 4.12
CA ALA A 187 7.05 -34.49 5.15
C ALA A 187 8.26 -34.41 6.11
N ASN A 188 8.98 -35.52 6.33
CA ASN A 188 10.22 -35.55 7.12
C ASN A 188 11.47 -35.15 6.32
N ASN A 189 11.34 -34.89 5.01
CA ASN A 189 12.46 -34.57 4.13
C ASN A 189 12.16 -33.32 3.28
N VAL A 190 11.59 -32.28 3.89
CA VAL A 190 11.36 -31.00 3.20
C VAL A 190 12.63 -30.16 3.24
N PHE A 191 13.16 -29.84 2.06
CA PHE A 191 14.37 -29.03 1.91
C PHE A 191 14.05 -27.72 1.17
N LEU A 192 14.34 -26.58 1.81
CA LEU A 192 14.11 -25.25 1.26
C LEU A 192 15.38 -24.72 0.61
N THR A 193 15.27 -24.35 -0.66
CA THR A 193 16.35 -23.80 -1.47
C THR A 193 15.84 -22.66 -2.36
N GLY A 194 16.74 -21.94 -3.01
CA GLY A 194 16.43 -20.77 -3.85
C GLY A 194 16.40 -19.45 -3.07
N GLY A 195 16.47 -18.32 -3.78
CA GLY A 195 16.57 -16.99 -3.18
C GLY A 195 15.43 -16.64 -2.22
N SER A 196 14.19 -16.94 -2.60
CA SER A 196 12.99 -16.67 -1.79
C SER A 196 12.93 -17.45 -0.48
N SER A 197 13.72 -18.53 -0.33
CA SER A 197 13.77 -19.27 0.94
C SER A 197 14.39 -18.48 2.10
N GLN A 198 15.06 -17.37 1.80
CA GLN A 198 15.71 -16.47 2.77
C GLN A 198 14.73 -15.52 3.46
N PHE A 199 13.44 -15.54 3.09
CA PHE A 199 12.47 -14.72 3.80
C PHE A 199 12.40 -15.09 5.29
N PRO A 200 12.53 -14.12 6.20
CA PRO A 200 12.45 -14.38 7.64
C PRO A 200 11.11 -15.00 8.01
N GLY A 201 11.13 -16.09 8.79
CA GLY A 201 9.92 -16.76 9.25
C GLY A 201 9.32 -17.77 8.26
N LEU A 202 9.91 -17.95 7.06
CA LEU A 202 9.37 -18.88 6.05
C LEU A 202 9.43 -20.34 6.52
N LYS A 203 10.53 -20.73 7.18
CA LYS A 203 10.70 -22.08 7.71
C LYS A 203 9.60 -22.38 8.73
N GLU A 204 9.42 -21.50 9.71
CA GLU A 204 8.44 -21.64 10.78
C GLU A 204 7.00 -21.61 10.23
N ARG A 205 6.76 -20.78 9.20
CA ARG A 205 5.49 -20.78 8.46
C ARG A 205 5.23 -22.15 7.84
N LEU A 206 6.20 -22.71 7.11
CA LEU A 206 6.03 -24.00 6.45
C LEU A 206 5.91 -25.18 7.43
N GLU A 207 6.62 -25.15 8.56
CA GLU A 207 6.43 -26.13 9.64
C GLU A 207 4.99 -26.08 10.19
N ARG A 208 4.41 -24.89 10.35
CA ARG A 208 3.01 -24.73 10.74
C ARG A 208 2.04 -25.26 9.70
N GLU A 209 2.22 -24.92 8.41
CA GLU A 209 1.36 -25.43 7.32
C GLU A 209 1.42 -26.97 7.26
N LEU A 210 2.63 -27.54 7.39
CA LEU A 210 2.82 -28.99 7.47
C LEU A 210 2.12 -29.61 8.67
N LEU A 211 2.16 -28.97 9.84
CA LEU A 211 1.45 -29.44 11.03
C LEU A 211 -0.08 -29.44 10.82
N GLU A 212 -0.61 -28.41 10.18
CA GLU A 212 -2.05 -28.24 9.93
C GLU A 212 -2.59 -29.22 8.88
N MET A 213 -1.83 -29.51 7.83
CA MET A 213 -2.27 -30.39 6.73
C MET A 213 -2.10 -31.89 7.03
N ARG A 214 -1.37 -32.26 8.07
CA ARG A 214 -1.01 -33.67 8.35
C ARG A 214 -1.82 -34.25 9.51
N PRO A 215 -1.99 -35.59 9.57
CA PRO A 215 -2.67 -36.23 10.69
C PRO A 215 -2.05 -35.87 12.05
N PHE A 216 -2.89 -35.83 13.08
CA PHE A 216 -2.46 -35.53 14.46
C PHE A 216 -1.27 -36.40 14.88
N GLN A 217 -0.26 -35.80 15.52
CA GLN A 217 0.99 -36.43 15.96
C GLN A 217 1.95 -36.92 14.86
N SER A 218 1.69 -36.60 13.58
CA SER A 218 2.67 -36.85 12.53
C SER A 218 3.93 -35.99 12.69
N THR A 219 5.09 -36.56 12.34
CA THR A 219 6.36 -35.84 12.35
C THR A 219 6.61 -35.17 11.00
N HIS A 220 7.28 -34.03 11.05
CA HIS A 220 7.75 -33.30 9.88
C HIS A 220 9.10 -32.66 10.20
N LYS A 221 9.89 -32.39 9.15
CA LYS A 221 11.19 -31.75 9.29
C LYS A 221 11.47 -30.90 8.07
N VAL A 222 11.68 -29.60 8.33
CA VAL A 222 12.05 -28.62 7.32
C VAL A 222 13.50 -28.23 7.53
N VAL A 223 14.30 -28.37 6.48
CA VAL A 223 15.72 -28.00 6.46
C VAL A 223 15.91 -26.90 5.44
N VAL A 224 16.58 -25.81 5.83
CA VAL A 224 16.96 -24.74 4.90
C VAL A 224 18.38 -24.99 4.41
N ALA A 225 18.61 -24.77 3.13
CA ALA A 225 19.94 -24.80 2.51
C ALA A 225 20.92 -23.85 3.23
N LYS A 226 22.22 -24.17 3.19
CA LYS A 226 23.23 -23.34 3.87
C LYS A 226 23.43 -22.01 3.15
N ASN A 227 23.47 -22.04 1.82
CA ASN A 227 23.49 -20.86 0.97
C ASN A 227 22.41 -21.01 -0.11
N PRO A 228 21.13 -20.70 0.17
CA PRO A 228 20.04 -21.04 -0.74
C PRO A 228 20.14 -20.44 -2.15
N SER A 229 20.84 -19.31 -2.32
CA SER A 229 21.08 -18.71 -3.65
C SER A 229 22.20 -19.38 -4.44
N LEU A 230 23.18 -20.02 -3.78
CA LEU A 230 24.41 -20.51 -4.42
C LEU A 230 24.53 -22.03 -4.39
N ASP A 231 23.81 -22.72 -3.52
CA ASP A 231 23.93 -24.17 -3.33
C ASP A 231 23.58 -24.96 -4.61
N ALA A 232 22.69 -24.44 -5.46
CA ALA A 232 22.42 -25.02 -6.78
C ALA A 232 23.67 -24.97 -7.69
N TRP A 233 24.40 -23.85 -7.69
CA TRP A 233 25.64 -23.70 -8.45
C TRP A 233 26.77 -24.56 -7.88
N TYR A 234 26.90 -24.61 -6.54
CA TYR A 234 27.87 -25.48 -5.89
C TYR A 234 27.59 -26.96 -6.19
N GLY A 235 26.32 -27.38 -6.18
CA GLY A 235 25.93 -28.74 -6.57
C GLY A 235 26.32 -29.06 -8.01
N ALA A 236 26.09 -28.15 -8.95
CA ALA A 236 26.50 -28.32 -10.35
C ALA A 236 28.02 -28.34 -10.52
N ARG A 237 28.76 -27.49 -9.79
CA ARG A 237 30.23 -27.48 -9.77
C ARG A 237 30.78 -28.82 -9.27
N ASP A 238 30.23 -29.33 -8.17
CA ASP A 238 30.68 -30.57 -7.56
C ASP A 238 30.34 -31.78 -8.46
N PHE A 239 29.17 -31.74 -9.12
CA PHE A 239 28.80 -32.72 -10.14
C PHE A 239 29.74 -32.68 -11.36
N ALA A 240 30.09 -31.48 -11.86
CA ALA A 240 31.02 -31.33 -12.97
C ALA A 240 32.44 -31.81 -12.65
N GLY A 241 32.84 -31.76 -11.38
CA GLY A 241 34.10 -32.34 -10.89
C GLY A 241 34.03 -33.85 -10.57
N SER A 242 32.88 -34.49 -10.72
CA SER A 242 32.71 -35.91 -10.42
C SER A 242 33.18 -36.80 -11.56
N ASN A 243 33.55 -38.06 -11.24
CA ASN A 243 33.92 -39.07 -12.25
C ASN A 243 32.74 -39.48 -13.15
N GLU A 244 31.52 -39.10 -12.81
CA GLU A 244 30.31 -39.44 -13.57
C GLU A 244 29.95 -38.38 -14.60
N PHE A 245 30.56 -37.19 -14.55
CA PHE A 245 30.18 -36.05 -15.39
C PHE A 245 30.19 -36.39 -16.89
N GLU A 246 31.26 -37.04 -17.36
CA GLU A 246 31.40 -37.42 -18.77
C GLU A 246 30.30 -38.40 -19.21
N ASN A 247 29.81 -39.26 -18.32
CA ASN A 247 28.72 -40.20 -18.63
C ASN A 247 27.40 -39.50 -18.89
N TRP A 248 27.23 -38.27 -18.43
CA TRP A 248 25.98 -37.52 -18.54
C TRP A 248 26.05 -36.36 -19.54
N CYS A 249 27.22 -36.14 -20.13
CA CYS A 249 27.41 -35.19 -21.22
C CYS A 249 26.80 -35.71 -22.53
N ILE A 250 26.40 -34.77 -23.39
CA ILE A 250 25.99 -35.01 -24.77
C ILE A 250 27.18 -34.63 -25.65
N SER A 251 27.72 -35.61 -26.39
CA SER A 251 28.84 -35.37 -27.30
C SER A 251 28.39 -34.64 -28.56
N LYS A 252 29.36 -34.16 -29.34
CA LYS A 252 29.09 -33.52 -30.63
C LYS A 252 28.49 -34.52 -31.62
N GLU A 253 28.94 -35.76 -31.54
CA GLU A 253 28.47 -36.89 -32.33
C GLU A 253 27.01 -37.22 -31.98
N ASP A 254 26.70 -37.32 -30.68
CA ASP A 254 25.32 -37.55 -30.21
C ASP A 254 24.36 -36.46 -30.73
N TYR A 255 24.80 -35.21 -30.70
CA TYR A 255 24.00 -34.08 -31.19
C TYR A 255 23.73 -34.19 -32.71
N TYR A 256 24.72 -34.60 -33.50
CA TYR A 256 24.53 -34.76 -34.95
C TYR A 256 23.64 -35.95 -35.32
N GLU A 257 23.68 -37.03 -34.55
CA GLU A 257 22.85 -38.22 -34.82
C GLU A 257 21.42 -38.05 -34.30
N MET A 258 21.26 -37.49 -33.10
CA MET A 258 19.98 -37.46 -32.39
C MET A 258 19.24 -36.12 -32.53
N GLY A 259 19.93 -35.07 -32.97
CA GLY A 259 19.40 -33.73 -33.15
C GLY A 259 19.38 -32.90 -31.87
N GLY A 260 19.00 -31.62 -32.00
CA GLY A 260 19.11 -30.65 -30.91
C GLY A 260 18.09 -30.77 -29.78
N GLU A 261 17.05 -31.58 -29.95
CA GLU A 261 16.04 -31.83 -28.91
C GLU A 261 16.39 -33.04 -28.03
N TYR A 262 17.45 -33.77 -28.38
CA TYR A 262 17.88 -34.91 -27.60
C TYR A 262 18.42 -34.48 -26.24
N LEU A 263 17.95 -35.15 -25.19
CA LEU A 263 18.46 -35.00 -23.83
C LEU A 263 18.80 -36.37 -23.28
N LYS A 264 19.97 -36.48 -22.65
CA LYS A 264 20.37 -37.69 -21.93
C LYS A 264 19.60 -37.78 -20.61
N GLU A 265 18.92 -38.89 -20.38
CA GLU A 265 18.13 -39.09 -19.17
C GLU A 265 19.04 -39.15 -17.94
N HIS A 266 18.91 -38.19 -17.03
CA HIS A 266 19.67 -38.12 -15.79
C HIS A 266 18.69 -38.12 -14.61
N TYR A 267 19.06 -38.74 -13.48
CA TYR A 267 18.18 -38.83 -12.30
C TYR A 267 17.78 -37.47 -11.72
N ALA A 268 18.56 -36.42 -11.99
CA ALA A 268 18.28 -35.03 -11.59
C ALA A 268 17.85 -34.13 -12.76
N SER A 269 17.53 -34.69 -13.93
CA SER A 269 17.06 -33.94 -15.11
C SER A 269 15.62 -34.35 -15.47
N ASN A 270 15.04 -33.64 -16.43
CA ASN A 270 13.76 -34.01 -17.02
C ASN A 270 13.88 -35.33 -17.78
N LYS A 271 12.78 -36.10 -17.80
CA LYS A 271 12.68 -37.28 -18.67
C LYS A 271 12.66 -36.84 -20.14
N TYR A 272 13.39 -37.54 -20.97
CA TYR A 272 13.42 -37.25 -22.39
C TYR A 272 12.18 -37.84 -23.07
N TYR A 273 11.46 -37.00 -23.79
CA TYR A 273 10.39 -37.42 -24.68
C TYR A 273 10.75 -36.96 -26.08
N LYS A 274 10.83 -37.90 -27.03
CA LYS A 274 11.06 -37.55 -28.43
C LYS A 274 9.91 -36.65 -28.90
N SER A 275 10.24 -35.49 -29.45
CA SER A 275 9.22 -34.58 -29.98
C SER A 275 8.38 -35.30 -31.03
N PRO A 276 7.06 -35.02 -31.07
CA PRO A 276 6.20 -35.53 -32.13
C PRO A 276 6.79 -35.18 -33.50
N ALA A 277 6.64 -36.09 -34.47
CA ALA A 277 6.98 -35.76 -35.85
C ALA A 277 6.21 -34.50 -36.29
N PRO A 278 6.84 -33.59 -37.06
CA PRO A 278 6.14 -32.42 -37.58
C PRO A 278 4.84 -32.85 -38.25
N ILE A 279 3.74 -32.17 -37.91
CA ILE A 279 2.47 -32.41 -38.59
C ILE A 279 2.68 -32.03 -40.05
N VAL A 280 2.58 -33.01 -40.94
CA VAL A 280 2.63 -32.75 -42.38
C VAL A 280 1.33 -32.04 -42.74
N ASP A 281 1.39 -30.72 -42.83
CA ASP A 281 0.27 -29.92 -43.30
C ASP A 281 0.11 -30.08 -44.81
N ASN A 282 -0.72 -31.05 -45.22
CA ASN A 282 -1.05 -31.28 -46.63
C ASN A 282 -1.95 -30.19 -47.23
N THR A 283 -2.36 -29.17 -46.46
CA THR A 283 -3.18 -28.06 -46.98
C THR A 283 -2.36 -26.89 -47.52
N LEU A 284 -1.06 -26.84 -47.22
CA LEU A 284 -0.11 -25.95 -47.86
C LEU A 284 0.53 -26.69 -49.04
N ALA A 285 -0.09 -26.58 -50.22
CA ALA A 285 0.59 -26.93 -51.46
C ALA A 285 1.93 -26.18 -51.51
N PRO A 286 3.02 -26.80 -51.99
CA PRO A 286 4.30 -26.11 -52.12
C PRO A 286 4.09 -24.94 -53.09
N SER A 287 4.15 -23.70 -52.60
CA SER A 287 4.24 -22.54 -53.47
C SER A 287 5.59 -22.67 -54.18
N ILE A 288 5.53 -22.95 -55.47
CA ILE A 288 6.68 -22.86 -56.37
C ILE A 288 6.95 -21.36 -56.53
N ASP A 289 7.50 -20.73 -55.51
CA ASP A 289 8.03 -19.39 -55.61
C ASP A 289 9.53 -19.46 -55.39
N ALA A 290 10.20 -19.54 -56.54
CA ALA A 290 11.60 -19.20 -56.70
C ALA A 290 11.81 -17.78 -56.17
N ASN A 291 12.39 -17.66 -54.97
CA ASN A 291 13.32 -16.60 -54.54
C ASN A 291 13.59 -16.72 -53.03
N VAL A 292 14.24 -17.80 -52.62
CA VAL A 292 14.98 -17.80 -51.35
C VAL A 292 16.36 -17.23 -51.65
N VAL A 293 16.53 -15.93 -51.42
CA VAL A 293 17.85 -15.30 -51.39
C VAL A 293 18.55 -15.85 -50.15
N LYS A 294 19.54 -16.74 -50.36
CA LYS A 294 20.49 -17.13 -49.32
C LYS A 294 21.44 -15.95 -49.12
N GLU A 295 21.22 -15.14 -48.10
CA GLU A 295 22.28 -14.24 -47.62
C GLU A 295 23.30 -15.09 -46.87
N GLU A 296 24.46 -15.32 -47.50
CA GLU A 296 25.65 -15.82 -46.82
C GLU A 296 26.16 -14.73 -45.87
N ILE A 297 26.11 -15.01 -44.57
CA ILE A 297 26.78 -14.19 -43.56
C ILE A 297 28.28 -14.51 -43.66
N VAL A 298 29.02 -13.63 -44.34
CA VAL A 298 30.48 -13.61 -44.28
C VAL A 298 30.87 -13.03 -42.92
N VAL A 299 31.46 -13.87 -42.07
CA VAL A 299 32.10 -13.44 -40.83
C VAL A 299 33.55 -13.10 -41.17
N ASP A 300 33.85 -11.81 -41.31
CA ASP A 300 35.23 -11.36 -41.41
C ASP A 300 35.96 -11.62 -40.08
N CYS A 301 37.06 -12.36 -40.17
CA CYS A 301 38.02 -12.61 -39.08
C CYS A 301 38.93 -11.41 -38.85
#